data_AF-A0A1X7LPX3-F1
#
_entry.id   AF-A0A1X7LPX3-F1
#
_cell.length_a   1.000
_cell.length_b   1.000
_cell.length_c   1.000
_cell.angle_alpha   90.00
_cell.angle_beta   90.00
_cell.angle_gamma   90.00
#
_symmetry.space_group_name_H-M   'P 1'
#
loop_
_entity.id
_entity.type
_entity.pdbx_description
1 polymer ?
#
loop_
_entity_poly.entity_id
_entity_poly.type
_entity_poly.pdbx_seq_one_letter_code
_entity_poly.pdbx_strand_id
1 'polypeptide(L)'
;MYQRDYLMRIIQEMTTMLGQLLGLQNEKKRSELLEEWEELLDRRFRIKGDLADSLSSADLIKLFFRHGNLQVDELQAFAIALTERAQLIQDAARERDPASIAVHDEDDMEASYIARMMQAYTLLLTARLNGSDRSMLNGQAILSEMPHKLRPYRLEDELLELLWRWHALEHRYAEAEDACYEWVERDDARLKQAVEWYEHLLQLQDDELEAGDLPRAEVEEAILMLKQRLKSAQPLAEQPRTSDNVHEIIDNKDD
;
A
#
# COMPACT_ATOMS: atom_id res chain seq x y z
N MET A 1 20.49 -14.47 12.77
CA MET A 1 21.60 -14.45 11.78
C MET A 1 21.30 -15.39 10.60
N TYR A 2 21.15 -16.71 10.82
CA TYR A 2 20.97 -17.70 9.73
C TYR A 2 19.80 -17.46 8.76
N GLN A 3 18.62 -17.02 9.23
CA GLN A 3 17.45 -16.81 8.37
C GLN A 3 17.62 -15.60 7.44
N ARG A 4 18.23 -14.51 7.94
CA ARG A 4 18.54 -13.31 7.16
C ARG A 4 19.53 -13.61 6.04
N ASP A 5 20.64 -14.27 6.37
CA ASP A 5 21.68 -14.62 5.39
C ASP A 5 21.13 -15.57 4.33
N TYR A 6 20.24 -16.49 4.74
CA TYR A 6 19.53 -17.38 3.83
C TYR A 6 18.61 -16.63 2.85
N LEU A 7 17.78 -15.69 3.34
CA LEU A 7 16.87 -14.91 2.49
C LEU A 7 17.63 -13.93 1.59
N MET A 8 18.70 -13.29 2.09
CA MET A 8 19.60 -12.49 1.24
C MET A 8 20.19 -13.32 0.12
N ARG A 9 20.67 -14.53 0.42
CA ARG A 9 21.25 -15.42 -0.58
C ARG A 9 20.22 -15.78 -1.66
N ILE A 10 18.97 -16.02 -1.26
CA ILE A 10 17.87 -16.30 -2.20
C ILE A 10 17.64 -15.09 -3.12
N ILE A 11 17.52 -13.88 -2.55
CA ILE A 11 17.31 -12.67 -3.35
C ILE A 11 18.47 -12.45 -4.32
N GLN A 12 19.72 -12.64 -3.86
CA GLN A 12 20.89 -12.50 -4.71
C GLN A 12 20.94 -13.55 -5.84
N GLU A 13 20.56 -14.80 -5.53
CA GLU A 13 20.48 -15.87 -6.52
C GLU A 13 19.43 -15.55 -7.59
N MET A 14 18.24 -15.10 -7.18
CA MET A 14 17.15 -14.72 -8.10
C MET A 14 17.51 -13.52 -8.99
N THR A 15 18.09 -12.47 -8.41
CA THR A 15 18.49 -11.27 -9.15
C THR A 15 19.61 -11.55 -10.14
N THR A 16 20.56 -12.43 -9.76
CA THR A 16 21.64 -12.87 -10.65
C THR A 16 21.09 -13.64 -11.86
N MET A 17 20.15 -14.57 -11.63
CA MET A 17 19.48 -15.31 -12.71
C MET A 17 18.69 -14.37 -13.63
N LEU A 18 17.97 -13.39 -13.07
CA LEU A 18 17.24 -12.40 -13.88
C LEU A 18 18.18 -11.54 -14.74
N GLY A 19 19.29 -11.06 -14.19
CA GLY A 19 20.28 -10.28 -14.95
C GLY A 19 20.89 -11.08 -16.11
N GLN A 20 21.18 -12.36 -15.88
CA GLN A 20 21.63 -13.27 -16.93
C GLN A 20 20.55 -13.47 -18.02
N LEU A 21 19.28 -13.62 -17.64
CA LEU A 21 18.15 -13.80 -18.57
C LEU A 21 18.04 -12.63 -19.55
N LEU A 22 18.19 -11.40 -19.05
CA LEU A 22 18.09 -10.18 -19.84
C LEU A 22 19.24 -10.04 -20.84
N GLY A 23 20.45 -10.52 -20.51
CA GLY A 23 21.63 -10.51 -21.40
C GLY A 23 21.69 -11.64 -22.43
N LEU A 24 20.83 -12.65 -22.36
CA LEU A 24 20.86 -13.81 -23.26
C LEU A 24 20.18 -13.51 -24.61
N GLN A 25 20.93 -13.62 -25.71
CA GLN A 25 20.39 -13.62 -27.08
C GLN A 25 19.92 -15.01 -27.54
N ASN A 26 20.36 -16.08 -26.88
CA ASN A 26 20.01 -17.44 -27.24
C ASN A 26 18.68 -17.86 -26.56
N GLU A 27 17.64 -18.07 -27.37
CA GLU A 27 16.29 -18.43 -26.91
C GLU A 27 16.28 -19.68 -26.03
N LYS A 28 17.04 -20.72 -26.37
CA LYS A 28 17.08 -21.96 -25.59
C LYS A 28 17.64 -21.72 -24.18
N LYS A 29 18.76 -20.97 -24.09
CA LYS A 29 19.37 -20.63 -22.80
C LYS A 29 18.45 -19.73 -21.96
N ARG A 30 17.70 -18.85 -22.62
CA ARG A 30 16.71 -17.98 -21.97
C ARG A 30 15.58 -18.81 -21.35
N SER A 31 15.06 -19.80 -22.07
CA SER A 31 14.03 -20.71 -21.56
C SER A 31 14.53 -21.55 -20.38
N GLU A 32 15.73 -22.12 -20.46
CA GLU A 32 16.33 -22.91 -19.35
C GLU A 32 16.47 -22.07 -18.08
N LEU A 33 16.92 -20.81 -18.21
CA LEU A 33 17.11 -19.92 -17.07
C LEU A 33 15.78 -19.39 -16.49
N LEU A 34 14.77 -19.21 -17.34
CA LEU A 34 13.41 -18.87 -16.89
C LEU A 34 12.82 -20.03 -16.06
N GLU A 35 13.00 -21.26 -16.51
CA GLU A 35 12.58 -22.46 -15.78
C GLU A 35 13.29 -22.55 -14.42
N GLU A 36 14.60 -22.29 -14.37
CA GLU A 36 15.35 -22.28 -13.10
C GLU A 36 14.86 -21.19 -12.12
N TRP A 37 14.53 -20.00 -12.65
CA TRP A 37 13.98 -18.91 -11.85
C TRP A 37 12.57 -19.23 -11.32
N GLU A 38 11.70 -19.80 -12.16
CA GLU A 38 10.38 -20.29 -11.78
C GLU A 38 10.46 -21.40 -10.71
N GLU A 39 11.37 -22.35 -10.87
CA GLU A 39 11.62 -23.39 -9.87
C GLU A 39 12.12 -22.82 -8.55
N LEU A 40 12.95 -21.76 -8.58
CA LEU A 40 13.45 -21.12 -7.37
C LEU A 40 12.30 -20.40 -6.65
N LEU A 41 11.48 -19.66 -7.38
CA LEU A 41 10.26 -19.03 -6.86
C LEU A 41 9.31 -20.06 -6.22
N ASP A 42 9.03 -21.16 -6.92
CA ASP A 42 8.13 -22.22 -6.43
C ASP A 42 8.73 -22.92 -5.19
N ARG A 43 10.03 -23.26 -5.21
CA ARG A 43 10.68 -23.91 -4.07
C ARG A 43 10.72 -23.04 -2.82
N ARG A 44 10.86 -21.72 -2.97
CA ARG A 44 11.05 -20.79 -1.84
C ARG A 44 9.75 -20.17 -1.34
N PHE A 45 8.89 -19.78 -2.26
CA PHE A 45 7.65 -19.05 -1.95
C PHE A 45 6.40 -19.86 -2.29
N ARG A 46 6.51 -20.99 -3.02
CA ARG A 46 5.38 -21.80 -3.51
C ARG A 46 4.48 -21.03 -4.46
N ILE A 47 5.09 -20.11 -5.21
CA ILE A 47 4.42 -19.21 -6.15
C ILE A 47 5.18 -19.33 -7.47
N LYS A 48 4.47 -19.45 -8.59
CA LYS A 48 5.03 -19.32 -9.93
C LYS A 48 5.12 -17.84 -10.32
N GLY A 49 6.11 -17.42 -11.10
CA GLY A 49 6.33 -16.03 -11.45
C GLY A 49 5.19 -15.39 -12.24
N ASP A 50 4.61 -16.12 -13.20
CA ASP A 50 3.41 -15.67 -13.91
C ASP A 50 2.19 -15.52 -12.98
N LEU A 51 2.12 -16.36 -11.94
CA LEU A 51 1.08 -16.24 -10.92
C LEU A 51 1.32 -15.01 -10.03
N ALA A 52 2.58 -14.70 -9.73
CA ALA A 52 2.93 -13.49 -8.98
C ALA A 52 2.54 -12.20 -9.71
N ASP A 53 2.60 -12.18 -11.04
CA ASP A 53 2.22 -11.02 -11.85
C ASP A 53 0.70 -10.90 -12.07
N SER A 54 -0.08 -11.97 -11.85
CA SER A 54 -1.53 -12.00 -12.13
C SER A 54 -2.42 -11.91 -10.89
N LEU A 55 -1.88 -12.17 -9.70
CA LEU A 55 -2.62 -12.09 -8.45
C LEU A 55 -2.68 -10.66 -7.91
N SER A 56 -3.78 -10.35 -7.23
CA SER A 56 -3.87 -9.12 -6.44
C SER A 56 -2.89 -9.18 -5.25
N SER A 57 -2.47 -8.01 -4.76
CA SER A 57 -1.65 -7.91 -3.54
C SER A 57 -2.31 -8.65 -2.37
N ALA A 58 -3.62 -8.50 -2.19
CA ALA A 58 -4.39 -9.18 -1.14
C ALA A 58 -4.36 -10.72 -1.28
N ASP A 59 -4.44 -11.26 -2.50
CA ASP A 59 -4.36 -12.70 -2.73
C ASP A 59 -2.94 -13.24 -2.54
N LEU A 60 -1.92 -12.47 -2.93
CA LEU A 60 -0.52 -12.82 -2.65
C LEU A 60 -0.25 -12.90 -1.15
N ILE A 61 -0.72 -11.92 -0.37
CA ILE A 61 -0.56 -11.91 1.09
C ILE A 61 -1.14 -13.18 1.71
N LYS A 62 -2.29 -13.68 1.23
CA LYS A 62 -2.92 -14.92 1.72
C LYS A 62 -2.01 -16.14 1.56
N LEU A 63 -1.16 -16.19 0.53
CA LEU A 63 -0.23 -17.30 0.29
C LEU A 63 0.87 -17.37 1.37
N PHE A 64 1.14 -16.28 2.07
CA PHE A 64 2.13 -16.20 3.14
C PHE A 64 1.55 -16.52 4.53
N PHE A 65 0.28 -16.92 4.64
CA PHE A 65 -0.27 -17.41 5.90
C PHE A 65 0.06 -18.89 6.10
N ARG A 66 0.63 -19.22 7.27
CA ARG A 66 0.86 -20.59 7.72
C ARG A 66 0.25 -20.80 9.10
N HIS A 67 -0.69 -21.73 9.20
CA HIS A 67 -1.42 -22.01 10.46
C HIS A 67 -2.02 -20.75 11.11
N GLY A 68 -2.52 -19.81 10.31
CA GLY A 68 -3.11 -18.55 10.78
C GLY A 68 -2.11 -17.42 11.05
N ASN A 69 -0.80 -17.67 10.95
CA ASN A 69 0.24 -16.65 11.15
C ASN A 69 0.84 -16.20 9.83
N LEU A 70 0.90 -14.88 9.62
CA LEU A 70 1.57 -14.29 8.47
C LEU A 70 3.10 -14.48 8.59
N GLN A 71 3.72 -15.07 7.59
CA GLN A 71 5.17 -15.23 7.52
C GLN A 71 5.82 -13.92 7.04
N VAL A 72 5.91 -12.93 7.94
CA VAL A 72 6.31 -11.56 7.61
C VAL A 72 7.70 -11.44 6.98
N ASP A 73 8.67 -12.25 7.41
CA ASP A 73 10.03 -12.22 6.86
C ASP A 73 10.08 -12.79 5.43
N GLU A 74 9.29 -13.82 5.15
CA GLU A 74 9.16 -14.41 3.81
C GLU A 74 8.42 -13.44 2.87
N LEU A 75 7.36 -12.79 3.36
CA LEU A 75 6.62 -11.78 2.63
C LEU A 75 7.52 -10.58 2.27
N GLN A 76 8.31 -10.10 3.23
CA GLN A 76 9.29 -9.04 3.00
C GLN A 76 10.34 -9.46 1.97
N ALA A 77 10.89 -10.67 2.08
CA ALA A 77 11.88 -11.16 1.12
C ALA A 77 11.30 -11.27 -0.30
N PHE A 78 10.05 -11.70 -0.42
CA PHE A 78 9.35 -11.78 -1.70
C PHE A 78 9.09 -10.40 -2.31
N ALA A 79 8.64 -9.43 -1.49
CA ALA A 79 8.43 -8.05 -1.93
C ALA A 79 9.74 -7.43 -2.46
N ILE A 80 10.86 -7.69 -1.80
CA ILE A 80 12.18 -7.23 -2.24
C ILE A 80 12.59 -7.91 -3.55
N ALA A 81 12.40 -9.22 -3.67
CA ALA A 81 12.68 -9.94 -4.92
C ALA A 81 11.85 -9.39 -6.10
N LEU A 82 10.58 -9.03 -5.86
CA LEU A 82 9.73 -8.37 -6.87
C LEU A 82 10.23 -6.97 -7.24
N THR A 83 10.68 -6.19 -6.25
CA THR A 83 11.25 -4.85 -6.48
C THR A 83 12.50 -4.93 -7.36
N GLU A 84 13.43 -5.83 -7.00
CA GLU A 84 14.66 -6.03 -7.77
C GLU A 84 14.37 -6.55 -9.19
N ARG A 85 13.40 -7.45 -9.34
CA ARG A 85 12.94 -7.91 -10.66
C ARG A 85 12.42 -6.76 -11.51
N ALA A 86 11.55 -5.92 -10.95
CA ALA A 86 11.00 -4.78 -11.66
C ALA A 86 12.12 -3.82 -12.11
N GLN A 87 13.07 -3.52 -11.23
CA GLN A 87 14.20 -2.64 -11.52
C GLN A 87 15.10 -3.22 -12.62
N LEU A 88 15.46 -4.50 -12.54
CA LEU A 88 16.29 -5.15 -13.56
C LEU A 88 15.63 -5.14 -14.95
N ILE A 89 14.34 -5.45 -15.03
CA ILE A 89 13.59 -5.41 -16.30
C ILE A 89 13.58 -3.99 -16.88
N GLN A 90 13.33 -2.98 -16.03
CA GLN A 90 13.30 -1.59 -16.44
C GLN A 90 14.68 -1.10 -16.93
N ASP A 91 15.77 -1.48 -16.25
CA ASP A 91 17.11 -1.06 -16.62
C ASP A 91 17.55 -1.74 -17.92
N ALA A 92 17.25 -3.03 -18.11
CA ALA A 92 17.50 -3.71 -19.37
C ALA A 92 16.68 -3.15 -20.54
N ALA A 93 15.46 -2.66 -20.29
CA ALA A 93 14.67 -1.96 -21.30
C ALA A 93 15.32 -0.62 -21.71
N ARG A 94 15.88 0.13 -20.75
CA ARG A 94 16.60 1.40 -21.01
C ARG A 94 17.91 1.23 -21.77
N GLU A 95 18.58 0.09 -21.61
CA GLU A 95 19.84 -0.23 -22.30
C GLU A 95 19.64 -0.67 -23.76
N ARG A 96 18.40 -1.00 -24.17
CA ARG A 96 18.09 -1.31 -25.57
C ARG A 96 18.12 -0.04 -26.41
N ASP A 97 18.47 -0.21 -27.69
CA ASP A 97 18.37 0.87 -28.68
C ASP A 97 16.90 1.35 -28.74
N PRO A 98 16.60 2.62 -28.45
CA PRO A 98 15.24 3.16 -28.53
C PRO A 98 14.61 2.95 -29.90
N ALA A 99 15.42 2.87 -30.98
CA ALA A 99 14.93 2.61 -32.34
C ALA A 99 14.45 1.14 -32.54
N SER A 100 14.72 0.25 -31.59
CA SER A 100 14.35 -1.17 -31.64
C SER A 100 13.10 -1.52 -30.82
N ILE A 101 12.55 -0.56 -30.07
CA ILE A 101 11.36 -0.74 -29.23
C ILE A 101 10.17 -0.12 -29.96
N ALA A 102 9.11 -0.90 -30.19
CA ALA A 102 7.87 -0.32 -30.69
C ALA A 102 7.23 0.53 -29.59
N VAL A 103 6.65 1.68 -29.93
CA VAL A 103 6.04 2.61 -28.95
C VAL A 103 5.04 1.92 -28.02
N HIS A 104 4.26 0.96 -28.54
CA HIS A 104 3.32 0.17 -27.72
C HIS A 104 3.98 -0.75 -26.71
N ASP A 105 5.19 -1.25 -26.98
CA ASP A 105 5.93 -2.09 -26.05
C ASP A 105 6.46 -1.27 -24.86
N GLU A 106 6.74 0.03 -25.05
CA GLU A 106 7.24 0.92 -23.99
C GLU A 106 6.16 1.24 -22.95
N ASP A 107 4.95 1.59 -23.39
CA ASP A 107 3.79 1.84 -22.51
C ASP A 107 3.43 0.59 -21.69
N ASP A 108 3.42 -0.59 -22.32
CA ASP A 108 3.15 -1.86 -21.65
C ASP A 108 4.25 -2.22 -20.63
N MET A 109 5.51 -1.93 -20.96
CA MET A 109 6.64 -2.14 -20.05
C MET A 109 6.57 -1.22 -18.82
N GLU A 110 6.28 0.07 -19.02
CA GLU A 110 6.12 1.02 -17.92
C GLU A 110 4.95 0.63 -17.02
N ALA A 111 3.78 0.31 -17.59
CA ALA A 111 2.61 -0.14 -16.83
C ALA A 111 2.93 -1.40 -16.00
N SER A 112 3.65 -2.36 -16.59
CA SER A 112 4.07 -3.59 -15.91
C SER A 112 5.09 -3.34 -14.80
N TYR A 113 6.01 -2.39 -14.99
CA TYR A 113 6.94 -1.95 -13.95
C TYR A 113 6.18 -1.32 -12.78
N ILE A 114 5.27 -0.38 -13.05
CA ILE A 114 4.51 0.32 -12.01
C ILE A 114 3.60 -0.63 -11.24
N ALA A 115 2.90 -1.54 -11.92
CA ALA A 115 2.07 -2.55 -11.26
C ALA A 115 2.88 -3.41 -10.28
N ARG A 116 4.07 -3.89 -10.69
CA ARG A 116 4.95 -4.67 -9.80
C ARG A 116 5.49 -3.84 -8.64
N MET A 117 5.82 -2.58 -8.88
CA MET A 117 6.28 -1.67 -7.82
C MET A 117 5.17 -1.41 -6.80
N MET A 118 3.94 -1.11 -7.23
CA MET A 118 2.80 -0.94 -6.32
C MET A 118 2.54 -2.22 -5.51
N GLN A 119 2.52 -3.38 -6.17
CA GLN A 119 2.36 -4.66 -5.52
C GLN A 119 3.44 -4.90 -4.46
N ALA A 120 4.71 -4.77 -4.84
CA ALA A 120 5.83 -4.91 -3.91
C ALA A 120 5.71 -3.95 -2.72
N TYR A 121 5.20 -2.73 -2.93
CA TYR A 121 5.05 -1.75 -1.87
C TYR A 121 4.00 -2.20 -0.85
N THR A 122 2.84 -2.63 -1.35
CA THR A 122 1.74 -3.17 -0.54
C THR A 122 2.22 -4.35 0.30
N LEU A 123 2.94 -5.30 -0.30
CA LEU A 123 3.48 -6.46 0.41
C LEU A 123 4.51 -6.06 1.49
N LEU A 124 5.40 -5.12 1.18
CA LEU A 124 6.44 -4.67 2.09
C LEU A 124 5.86 -3.88 3.28
N LEU A 125 4.91 -2.99 3.04
CA LEU A 125 4.18 -2.27 4.10
C LEU A 125 3.36 -3.23 4.96
N THR A 126 2.73 -4.23 4.35
CA THR A 126 2.00 -5.27 5.07
C THR A 126 2.93 -6.05 6.00
N ALA A 127 4.09 -6.51 5.50
CA ALA A 127 5.09 -7.17 6.33
C ALA A 127 5.54 -6.27 7.49
N ARG A 128 5.76 -4.98 7.20
CA ARG A 128 6.22 -3.97 8.15
C ARG A 128 5.22 -3.74 9.29
N LEU A 129 3.95 -3.52 8.94
CA LEU A 129 2.85 -3.32 9.91
C LEU A 129 2.58 -4.56 10.76
N ASN A 130 2.96 -5.75 10.26
CA ASN A 130 2.87 -7.01 11.00
C ASN A 130 4.17 -7.39 11.73
N GLY A 131 5.13 -6.46 11.85
CA GLY A 131 6.28 -6.60 12.73
C GLY A 131 7.54 -7.20 12.10
N SER A 132 7.69 -7.13 10.77
CA SER A 132 8.94 -7.54 10.12
C SER A 132 10.14 -6.68 10.55
N ASP A 133 11.34 -7.25 10.54
CA ASP A 133 12.57 -6.58 10.99
C ASP A 133 12.97 -5.43 10.04
N ARG A 134 13.07 -4.21 10.59
CA ARG A 134 13.51 -2.96 9.92
C ARG A 134 14.86 -3.10 9.21
N SER A 135 15.78 -3.81 9.85
CA SER A 135 17.17 -3.90 9.42
C SER A 135 17.41 -5.03 8.40
N MET A 136 16.39 -5.85 8.17
CA MET A 136 16.47 -7.04 7.37
C MET A 136 16.36 -6.70 5.88
N LEU A 137 17.28 -7.26 5.09
CA LEU A 137 17.27 -7.21 3.62
C LEU A 137 17.23 -5.79 3.00
N ASN A 138 17.69 -4.77 3.72
CA ASN A 138 17.61 -3.37 3.27
C ASN A 138 16.16 -2.87 3.00
N GLY A 139 15.15 -3.50 3.61
CA GLY A 139 13.74 -3.19 3.37
C GLY A 139 13.38 -1.73 3.67
N GLN A 140 14.02 -1.12 4.68
CA GLN A 140 13.80 0.30 4.98
C GLN A 140 14.26 1.23 3.85
N ALA A 141 15.39 0.96 3.20
CA ALA A 141 15.85 1.79 2.09
C ALA A 141 14.89 1.71 0.91
N ILE A 142 14.40 0.50 0.60
CA ILE A 142 13.42 0.28 -0.46
C ILE A 142 12.11 1.02 -0.13
N LEU A 143 11.60 0.91 1.10
CA LEU A 143 10.42 1.66 1.56
C LEU A 143 10.57 3.17 1.42
N SER A 144 11.77 3.71 1.66
CA SER A 144 12.05 5.14 1.53
C SER A 144 12.18 5.60 0.07
N GLU A 145 12.60 4.73 -0.85
CA GLU A 145 12.72 5.07 -2.27
C GLU A 145 11.40 4.97 -3.05
N MET A 146 10.50 4.07 -2.63
CA MET A 146 9.25 3.80 -3.35
C MET A 146 8.36 5.03 -3.59
N PRO A 147 8.15 5.94 -2.62
CA PRO A 147 7.38 7.16 -2.85
C PRO A 147 7.94 8.00 -4.00
N HIS A 148 9.27 8.10 -4.13
CA HIS A 148 9.88 8.87 -5.22
C HIS A 148 9.64 8.25 -6.59
N LYS A 149 9.62 6.91 -6.67
CA LYS A 149 9.37 6.17 -7.91
C LYS A 149 7.90 6.17 -8.31
N LEU A 150 6.99 6.18 -7.32
CA LEU A 150 5.54 6.06 -7.55
C LEU A 150 4.79 7.40 -7.55
N ARG A 151 5.43 8.51 -7.14
CA ARG A 151 4.83 9.86 -7.08
C ARG A 151 4.05 10.29 -8.34
N PRO A 152 4.49 9.99 -9.58
CA PRO A 152 3.75 10.40 -10.78
C PRO A 152 2.44 9.65 -10.99
N TYR A 153 2.23 8.54 -10.29
CA TYR A 153 1.14 7.60 -10.55
C TYR A 153 0.12 7.65 -9.42
N ARG A 154 -1.13 7.37 -9.78
CA ARG A 154 -2.21 7.28 -8.81
C ARG A 154 -2.08 5.99 -8.02
N LEU A 155 -1.90 6.10 -6.71
CA LEU A 155 -1.81 4.94 -5.82
C LEU A 155 -3.16 4.26 -5.65
N GLU A 156 -3.14 2.94 -5.43
CA GLU A 156 -4.33 2.15 -5.11
C GLU A 156 -4.85 2.46 -3.69
N ASP A 157 -6.15 2.29 -3.47
CA ASP A 157 -6.80 2.60 -2.18
C ASP A 157 -6.22 1.81 -1.01
N GLU A 158 -5.96 0.51 -1.23
CA GLU A 158 -5.36 -0.37 -0.22
C GLU A 158 -3.94 0.09 0.14
N LEU A 159 -3.17 0.57 -0.85
CA LEU A 159 -1.83 1.10 -0.63
C LEU A 159 -1.86 2.41 0.16
N LEU A 160 -2.80 3.32 -0.15
CA LEU A 160 -2.97 4.55 0.62
C LEU A 160 -3.33 4.28 2.08
N GLU A 161 -4.21 3.31 2.35
CA GLU A 161 -4.56 2.92 3.72
C GLU A 161 -3.33 2.39 4.49
N LEU A 162 -2.52 1.53 3.85
CA LEU A 162 -1.31 1.00 4.45
C LEU A 162 -0.25 2.08 4.70
N LEU A 163 -0.09 3.01 3.74
CA LEU A 163 0.81 4.15 3.88
C LEU A 163 0.43 5.00 5.07
N TRP A 164 -0.84 5.42 5.14
CA TRP A 164 -1.37 6.18 6.26
C TRP A 164 -1.05 5.52 7.61
N ARG A 165 -1.38 4.23 7.76
CA ARG A 165 -1.11 3.48 9.00
C ARG A 165 0.36 3.37 9.32
N TRP A 166 1.21 3.15 8.31
CA TRP A 166 2.64 3.03 8.51
C TRP A 166 3.29 4.35 8.90
N HIS A 167 2.93 5.45 8.24
CA HIS A 167 3.41 6.78 8.59
C HIS A 167 2.98 7.17 10.02
N ALA A 168 1.72 6.90 10.39
CA ALA A 168 1.23 7.12 11.75
C ALA A 168 1.99 6.29 12.80
N LEU A 169 2.33 5.03 12.48
CA LEU A 169 3.14 4.16 13.36
C LEU A 169 4.58 4.66 13.52
N GLU A 170 5.15 5.31 12.50
CA GLU A 170 6.50 5.87 12.52
C GLU A 170 6.53 7.33 13.01
N HIS A 171 5.43 7.84 13.58
CA HIS A 171 5.28 9.23 14.06
C HIS A 171 5.53 10.31 12.99
N ARG A 172 5.35 9.94 11.72
CA ARG A 172 5.43 10.84 10.57
C ARG A 172 4.03 11.33 10.23
N TYR A 173 3.53 12.26 11.02
CA TYR A 173 2.12 12.62 11.03
C TYR A 173 1.70 13.41 9.79
N ALA A 174 2.55 14.31 9.27
CA ALA A 174 2.29 15.01 8.03
C ALA A 174 2.08 14.05 6.85
N GLU A 175 2.99 13.09 6.63
CA GLU A 175 2.81 12.12 5.54
C GLU A 175 1.66 11.14 5.78
N ALA A 176 1.34 10.86 7.05
CA ALA A 176 0.15 10.09 7.38
C ALA A 176 -1.12 10.85 7.02
N GLU A 177 -1.15 12.16 7.26
CA GLU A 177 -2.25 13.05 6.93
C GLU A 177 -2.50 13.08 5.42
N ASP A 178 -1.46 13.32 4.62
CA ASP A 178 -1.51 13.34 3.15
C ASP A 178 -2.17 12.06 2.60
N ALA A 179 -1.68 10.90 3.06
CA ALA A 179 -2.21 9.60 2.64
C ALA A 179 -3.66 9.37 3.10
N CYS A 180 -3.99 9.77 4.33
CA CYS A 180 -5.35 9.65 4.88
C CYS A 180 -6.33 10.53 4.10
N TYR A 181 -5.95 11.77 3.82
CA TYR A 181 -6.76 12.72 3.09
C TYR A 181 -7.07 12.20 1.68
N GLU A 182 -6.06 11.77 0.92
CA GLU A 182 -6.26 11.19 -0.41
C GLU A 182 -7.14 9.93 -0.36
N TRP A 183 -6.98 9.10 0.67
CA TRP A 183 -7.78 7.89 0.85
C TRP A 183 -9.26 8.18 1.13
N VAL A 184 -9.57 9.20 1.93
CA VAL A 184 -10.94 9.62 2.29
C VAL A 184 -11.63 10.38 1.15
N GLU A 185 -10.90 11.21 0.41
CA GLU A 185 -11.43 11.94 -0.75
C GLU A 185 -12.12 11.02 -1.76
N ARG A 186 -11.67 9.76 -1.85
CA ARG A 186 -12.16 8.77 -2.80
C ARG A 186 -13.46 8.08 -2.39
N ASP A 187 -13.77 7.99 -1.10
CA ASP A 187 -14.96 7.29 -0.60
C ASP A 187 -15.40 7.81 0.78
N ASP A 188 -16.59 8.43 0.84
CA ASP A 188 -17.17 8.98 2.06
C ASP A 188 -17.42 7.93 3.16
N ALA A 189 -17.52 6.64 2.82
CA ALA A 189 -17.65 5.56 3.81
C ALA A 189 -16.46 5.52 4.79
N ARG A 190 -15.32 6.09 4.40
CA ARG A 190 -14.05 6.13 5.14
C ARG A 190 -13.98 7.29 6.13
N LEU A 191 -14.87 8.28 6.01
CA LEU A 191 -14.85 9.51 6.83
C LEU A 191 -14.87 9.21 8.32
N LYS A 192 -15.67 8.21 8.75
CA LYS A 192 -15.76 7.84 10.17
C LYS A 192 -14.40 7.41 10.72
N GLN A 193 -13.71 6.54 9.99
CA GLN A 193 -12.42 6.00 10.41
C GLN A 193 -11.33 7.08 10.44
N ALA A 194 -11.35 8.01 9.47
CA ALA A 194 -10.45 9.15 9.48
C ALA A 194 -10.71 10.06 10.69
N VAL A 195 -11.97 10.42 10.95
CA VAL A 195 -12.32 11.24 12.12
C VAL A 195 -11.83 10.59 13.42
N GLU A 196 -12.02 9.29 13.62
CA GLU A 196 -11.54 8.57 14.80
C GLU A 196 -10.01 8.70 14.97
N TRP A 197 -9.25 8.72 13.87
CA TRP A 197 -7.80 8.91 13.93
C TRP A 197 -7.40 10.35 14.26
N TYR A 198 -8.04 11.36 13.67
CA TYR A 198 -7.80 12.75 14.06
C TYR A 198 -8.17 13.00 15.52
N GLU A 199 -9.22 12.36 16.05
CA GLU A 199 -9.55 12.42 17.47
C GLU A 199 -8.45 11.83 18.36
N HIS A 200 -7.78 10.78 17.89
CA HIS A 200 -6.60 10.23 18.56
C HIS A 200 -5.40 11.19 18.48
N LEU A 201 -5.15 11.84 17.34
CA LEU A 201 -4.08 12.84 17.21
C LEU A 201 -4.26 14.01 18.18
N LEU A 202 -5.50 14.46 18.42
CA LEU A 202 -5.79 15.53 19.38
C LEU A 202 -5.45 15.16 20.83
N GLN A 203 -5.29 13.88 21.16
CA GLN A 203 -4.90 13.42 22.49
C GLN A 203 -3.37 13.45 22.71
N LEU A 204 -2.59 13.57 21.64
CA LEU A 204 -1.12 13.69 21.70
C LEU A 204 -0.71 15.08 22.20
N GLN A 205 0.52 15.22 22.68
CA GLN A 205 1.08 16.51 23.07
C GLN A 205 1.52 17.33 21.83
N ASP A 206 1.59 18.65 21.98
CA ASP A 206 2.03 19.56 20.90
C ASP A 206 3.43 19.20 20.41
N ASP A 207 4.36 18.92 21.32
CA ASP A 207 5.72 18.52 21.01
C ASP A 207 5.79 17.24 20.14
N GLU A 208 4.87 16.28 20.36
CA GLU A 208 4.82 15.04 19.58
C GLU A 208 4.28 15.28 18.16
N LEU A 209 3.28 16.16 18.06
CA LEU A 209 2.67 16.58 16.79
C LEU A 209 3.65 17.40 15.95
N GLU A 210 4.35 18.35 16.56
CA GLU A 210 5.40 19.14 15.91
C GLU A 210 6.59 18.27 15.47
N ALA A 211 6.97 17.26 16.24
CA ALA A 211 8.04 16.33 15.84
C ALA A 211 7.68 15.47 14.63
N GLY A 212 6.38 15.28 14.36
CA GLY A 212 5.86 14.62 13.16
C GLY A 212 5.42 15.58 12.06
N ASP A 213 5.85 16.84 12.13
CA ASP A 213 5.56 17.91 11.17
C ASP A 213 4.06 18.23 10.98
N LEU A 214 3.20 17.94 11.96
CA LEU A 214 1.75 18.19 11.89
C LEU A 214 1.25 19.01 13.09
N PRO A 215 1.34 20.36 13.06
CA PRO A 215 0.91 21.21 14.17
C PRO A 215 -0.54 21.00 14.58
N ARG A 216 -0.86 21.16 15.87
CA ARG A 216 -2.23 20.98 16.40
C ARG A 216 -3.30 21.77 15.63
N ALA A 217 -2.97 22.99 15.21
CA ALA A 217 -3.90 23.83 14.46
C ALA A 217 -4.35 23.17 13.15
N GLU A 218 -3.46 22.47 12.44
CA GLU A 218 -3.78 21.75 11.21
C GLU A 218 -4.68 20.54 11.51
N VAL A 219 -4.40 19.79 12.59
CA VAL A 219 -5.24 18.68 13.07
C VAL A 219 -6.67 19.16 13.40
N GLU A 220 -6.79 20.31 14.09
CA GLU A 220 -8.08 20.91 14.45
C GLU A 220 -8.88 21.40 13.24
N GLU A 221 -8.20 21.96 12.25
CA GLU A 221 -8.83 22.38 10.99
C GLU A 221 -9.32 21.18 10.18
N ALA A 222 -8.46 20.18 9.98
CA ALA A 222 -8.76 18.99 9.21
C ALA A 222 -9.93 18.19 9.81
N ILE A 223 -9.93 17.94 11.13
CA ILE A 223 -11.02 17.21 11.79
C ILE A 223 -12.36 17.96 11.70
N LEU A 224 -12.34 19.30 11.76
CA LEU A 224 -13.55 20.10 11.62
C LEU A 224 -14.16 19.93 10.23
N MET A 225 -13.33 20.00 9.18
CA MET A 225 -13.76 19.78 7.80
C MET A 225 -14.33 18.37 7.61
N LEU A 226 -13.63 17.34 8.11
CA LEU A 226 -14.08 15.95 8.01
C LEU A 226 -15.39 15.71 8.76
N LYS A 227 -15.56 16.28 9.96
CA LYS A 227 -16.82 16.19 10.73
C LYS A 227 -17.97 16.90 10.02
N GLN A 228 -17.73 18.03 9.36
CA GLN A 228 -18.74 18.69 8.55
C GLN A 228 -19.15 17.82 7.35
N ARG A 229 -18.18 17.28 6.62
CA ARG A 229 -18.43 16.37 5.49
C ARG A 229 -19.18 15.11 5.93
N LEU A 230 -18.81 14.50 7.06
CA LEU A 230 -19.50 13.32 7.62
C LEU A 230 -20.96 13.62 7.95
N LYS A 231 -21.27 14.79 8.52
CA LYS A 231 -22.65 15.23 8.79
C LYS A 231 -23.45 15.44 7.50
N SER A 232 -22.83 15.95 6.45
CA SER A 232 -23.47 16.13 5.14
C SER A 232 -23.68 14.80 4.41
N ALA A 233 -22.79 13.82 4.60
CA ALA A 233 -22.86 12.49 4.00
C ALA A 233 -23.86 11.55 4.71
N GLN A 234 -24.21 11.81 5.97
CA GLN A 234 -25.28 11.12 6.69
C GLN A 234 -26.62 11.84 6.40
N PRO A 235 -27.48 11.35 5.49
CA PRO A 235 -28.75 12.02 5.24
C PRO A 235 -29.64 11.86 6.47
N LEU A 236 -30.04 13.00 7.04
CA LEU A 236 -31.25 13.28 7.86
C LEU A 236 -32.12 12.07 8.28
N ALA A 237 -31.57 11.09 8.99
CA ALA A 237 -32.31 9.90 9.44
C ALA A 237 -33.00 10.12 10.79
N GLU A 238 -32.80 11.26 11.44
CA GLU A 238 -33.39 11.59 12.73
C GLU A 238 -33.84 13.05 12.78
N GLN A 239 -34.95 13.36 12.12
CA GLN A 239 -35.85 14.38 12.66
C GLN A 239 -37.04 13.65 13.28
N PRO A 240 -37.21 13.65 14.61
CA PRO A 240 -38.46 13.19 15.19
C PRO A 240 -39.58 14.06 14.62
N ARG A 241 -40.60 13.43 14.03
CA ARG A 241 -41.83 14.12 13.65
C ARG A 241 -42.46 14.67 14.92
N THR A 242 -42.15 15.92 15.27
CA THR A 242 -43.00 16.74 16.12
C THR A 242 -44.25 17.06 15.33
N SER A 243 -45.22 16.15 15.33
CA SER A 243 -46.60 16.54 15.12
C SER A 243 -47.16 17.00 16.46
N ASP A 244 -46.96 18.29 16.73
CA ASP A 244 -47.90 19.09 17.48
C ASP A 244 -49.31 18.81 16.96
N ASN A 245 -50.18 18.35 17.84
CA ASN A 245 -51.62 18.49 17.68
C ASN A 245 -52.18 18.98 19.03
N VAL A 246 -51.96 20.27 19.27
CA VAL A 246 -52.72 21.05 20.25
C VAL A 246 -53.33 22.23 19.51
N HIS A 247 -54.58 22.08 19.11
CA HIS A 247 -55.59 23.15 19.03
C HIS A 247 -56.92 22.47 19.40
N GLU A 248 -57.34 22.52 20.67
CA GLU A 248 -58.24 23.56 21.19
C GLU A 248 -59.48 23.76 20.32
N ILE A 249 -60.61 23.12 20.69
CA ILE A 249 -61.96 23.70 20.51
C ILE A 249 -62.85 23.31 21.72
N ILE A 250 -62.93 24.26 22.66
CA ILE A 250 -64.15 24.86 23.26
C ILE A 250 -65.06 24.01 24.17
N ASP A 251 -65.00 24.40 25.45
CA ASP A 251 -66.09 24.50 26.44
C ASP A 251 -67.52 24.48 25.87
N ASN A 252 -68.38 23.62 26.42
CA ASN A 252 -69.73 24.11 26.75
C ASN A 252 -70.29 23.41 27.97
N LYS A 253 -70.53 24.25 28.97
CA LYS A 253 -71.26 24.01 30.20
C LYS A 253 -72.76 24.19 29.93
N ASP A 254 -73.53 23.58 30.82
CA ASP A 254 -74.90 23.88 31.25
C ASP A 254 -76.07 23.06 30.65
N ASP A 255 -76.83 22.55 31.64
CA ASP A 255 -78.14 21.88 31.70
C ASP A 255 -78.31 20.39 31.33
#